data_AF-A0A535CCZ5-F1
#
_entry.id   AF-A0A535CCZ5-F1
#
_cell.length_a   1.000
_cell.length_b   1.000
_cell.length_c   1.000
_cell.angle_alpha   90.00
_cell.angle_beta   90.00
_cell.angle_gamma   90.00
#
_symmetry.space_group_name_H-M   'P 1'
#
loop_
_entity.id
_entity.type
_entity.pdbx_description
1 polymer ?
#
loop_
_entity_poly.entity_id
_entity_poly.type
_entity_poly.pdbx_seq_one_letter_code
_entity_poly.pdbx_strand_id
1 'polypeptide(L)'
;MKLFNTLTQSLEEFIPKDDKTVRIYVCGITPYDTTHLGHAFTYVSFDALIRYLEFLGYNVNYVQNVTDIDDDVLRKARELGMAWDELGRRETERYLHDMDALNVRRPNVYARATEEIPEMIEIISTLLKRGFAYVSNGNVYFSVKQDPEFGIMARAIGLNDYHAMLAIAN
;
A
#
# COMPACT_ATOMS: atom_id res chain seq x y z
N MET A 1 1.47 24.52 0.21
CA MET A 1 0.11 23.95 0.04
C MET A 1 -0.26 23.23 1.33
N LYS A 2 -1.55 23.07 1.63
CA LYS A 2 -1.97 22.29 2.81
C LYS A 2 -2.55 20.94 2.42
N LEU A 3 -2.17 19.89 3.14
CA LEU A 3 -2.71 18.54 2.99
C LEU A 3 -3.35 18.10 4.30
N PHE A 4 -4.42 17.31 4.21
CA PHE A 4 -5.02 16.71 5.40
C PHE A 4 -4.17 15.53 5.86
N ASN A 5 -3.65 15.61 7.07
CA ASN A 5 -2.82 14.56 7.66
C ASN A 5 -3.69 13.63 8.52
N THR A 6 -3.86 12.39 8.06
CA THR A 6 -4.65 11.37 8.76
C THR A 6 -4.10 11.06 10.16
N LEU A 7 -2.80 11.22 10.40
CA LEU A 7 -2.20 11.00 11.72
C LEU A 7 -2.67 12.06 12.74
N THR A 8 -2.73 13.34 12.33
CA THR A 8 -2.97 14.47 13.25
C THR A 8 -4.39 15.05 13.21
N GLN A 9 -5.24 14.61 12.29
CA GLN A 9 -6.60 15.14 12.06
C GLN A 9 -6.66 16.57 11.53
N SER A 10 -5.57 17.08 10.96
CA SER A 10 -5.50 18.50 10.67
C SER A 10 -4.98 18.78 9.26
N LEU A 11 -5.34 19.96 8.77
CA LEU A 11 -4.74 20.53 7.56
C LEU A 11 -3.38 21.11 7.93
N GLU A 12 -2.32 20.48 7.45
CA GLU A 12 -0.94 20.86 7.74
C GLU A 12 -0.27 21.42 6.49
N GLU A 13 0.70 22.33 6.70
CA GLU A 13 1.53 22.79 5.60
C GLU A 13 2.40 21.63 5.11
N PHE A 14 2.32 21.31 3.82
CA PHE A 14 3.17 20.30 3.22
C PHE A 14 4.58 20.84 3.02
N ILE A 15 5.54 20.24 3.71
CA ILE A 15 6.96 20.57 3.64
C ILE A 15 7.70 19.29 3.20
N PRO A 16 8.37 19.29 2.02
CA PRO A 16 9.13 18.13 1.57
C PRO A 16 10.31 17.86 2.51
N LYS A 17 10.67 16.57 2.66
CA LYS A 17 11.77 16.15 3.52
C LYS A 17 13.15 16.52 2.96
N ASP A 18 13.33 16.41 1.64
CA ASP A 18 14.62 16.60 0.96
C ASP A 18 14.47 17.63 -0.18
N ASP A 19 14.78 18.89 0.09
CA ASP A 19 14.72 20.02 -0.86
C ASP A 19 13.44 20.01 -1.73
N LYS A 20 13.60 19.76 -3.03
CA LYS A 20 12.50 19.73 -4.01
C LYS A 20 12.00 18.33 -4.35
N THR A 21 12.45 17.28 -3.64
CA THR A 21 12.04 15.90 -3.92
C THR A 21 10.88 15.48 -3.03
N VAL A 22 9.78 15.05 -3.65
CA VAL A 22 8.59 14.54 -2.97
C VAL A 22 8.48 13.05 -3.24
N ARG A 23 8.36 12.25 -2.18
CA ARG A 23 8.21 10.78 -2.26
C ARG A 23 6.77 10.41 -1.92
N ILE A 24 6.10 9.72 -2.84
CA ILE A 24 4.71 9.31 -2.68
C ILE A 24 4.63 7.80 -2.88
N TYR A 25 4.01 7.10 -1.93
CA TYR A 25 3.60 5.72 -2.08
C TYR A 25 2.07 5.67 -2.06
N VAL A 26 1.47 4.99 -3.04
CA VAL A 26 0.02 4.72 -3.07
C VAL A 26 -0.17 3.22 -3.19
N CYS A 27 -0.96 2.63 -2.29
CA CYS A 27 -1.32 1.22 -2.39
C CYS A 27 -2.01 0.95 -3.73
N GLY A 28 -1.49 -0.03 -4.47
CA GLY A 28 -2.09 -0.48 -5.72
C GLY A 28 -3.17 -1.53 -5.52
N ILE A 29 -3.42 -2.28 -6.58
CA ILE A 29 -4.50 -3.26 -6.64
C ILE A 29 -4.05 -4.66 -6.23
N THR A 30 -5.01 -5.49 -5.82
CA THR A 30 -4.90 -6.94 -5.85
C THR A 30 -5.55 -7.43 -7.15
N PRO A 31 -4.79 -7.93 -8.14
CA PRO A 31 -5.27 -8.12 -9.52
C PRO A 31 -6.02 -9.45 -9.70
N TYR A 32 -7.11 -9.65 -8.96
CA TYR A 32 -8.00 -10.81 -9.13
C TYR A 32 -9.28 -10.49 -9.93
N ASP A 33 -9.61 -9.21 -10.11
CA ASP A 33 -10.78 -8.74 -10.85
C ASP A 33 -10.54 -7.36 -11.48
N THR A 34 -11.52 -6.94 -12.28
CA THR A 34 -11.58 -5.74 -13.08
C THR A 34 -11.46 -4.45 -12.26
N THR A 35 -10.79 -3.44 -12.82
CA THR A 35 -10.81 -2.08 -12.31
C THR A 35 -12.25 -1.53 -12.18
N HIS A 36 -12.66 -1.13 -10.99
CA HIS A 36 -13.95 -0.47 -10.77
C HIS A 36 -13.77 1.02 -10.46
N LEU A 37 -14.89 1.77 -10.42
CA LEU A 37 -14.87 3.23 -10.20
C LEU A 37 -14.21 3.66 -8.89
N GLY A 38 -14.25 2.84 -7.84
CA GLY A 38 -13.48 3.09 -6.62
C GLY A 38 -11.97 3.21 -6.85
N HIS A 39 -11.37 2.30 -7.63
CA HIS A 39 -9.97 2.37 -8.04
C HIS A 39 -9.70 3.63 -8.85
N ALA A 40 -10.53 3.90 -9.86
CA ALA A 40 -10.39 5.08 -10.71
C ALA A 40 -10.41 6.38 -9.88
N PHE A 41 -11.35 6.52 -8.95
CA PHE A 41 -11.45 7.69 -8.07
C PHE A 41 -10.17 7.90 -7.24
N THR A 42 -9.65 6.84 -6.62
CA THR A 42 -8.42 6.91 -5.83
C THR A 42 -7.23 7.32 -6.69
N TYR A 43 -6.99 6.65 -7.81
CA TYR A 43 -5.79 6.89 -8.61
C TYR A 43 -5.84 8.23 -9.36
N VAL A 44 -7.01 8.68 -9.80
CA VAL A 44 -7.17 10.03 -10.38
C VAL A 44 -6.96 11.12 -9.32
N SER A 45 -7.38 10.89 -8.07
CA SER A 45 -7.16 11.84 -6.98
C SER A 45 -5.67 12.01 -6.66
N PHE A 46 -4.90 10.90 -6.63
CA PHE A 46 -3.45 10.96 -6.48
C PHE A 46 -2.74 11.50 -7.72
N ASP A 47 -3.23 11.21 -8.93
CA ASP A 47 -2.73 11.81 -10.17
C ASP A 47 -2.83 13.35 -10.13
N ALA A 48 -3.99 13.88 -9.73
CA ALA A 48 -4.17 15.32 -9.57
C ALA A 48 -3.19 15.93 -8.57
N LEU A 49 -2.95 15.26 -7.43
CA LEU A 49 -1.95 15.69 -6.45
C LEU A 49 -0.53 15.68 -7.04
N ILE A 50 -0.13 14.60 -7.70
CA ILE A 50 1.20 14.45 -8.29
C ILE A 50 1.43 15.53 -9.35
N ARG A 51 0.49 15.70 -10.28
CA ARG A 51 0.57 16.72 -11.33
C ARG A 51 0.63 18.13 -10.75
N TYR A 52 -0.11 18.39 -9.66
CA TYR A 52 -0.05 19.69 -9.00
C TYR A 52 1.30 19.94 -8.31
N LEU A 53 1.90 18.92 -7.70
CA LEU A 53 3.25 19.01 -7.14
C LEU A 53 4.31 19.24 -8.22
N GLU A 54 4.23 18.50 -9.34
CA GLU A 54 5.11 18.70 -10.51
C GLU A 54 4.95 20.11 -11.10
N PHE A 55 3.72 20.63 -11.19
CA PHE A 55 3.44 22.00 -11.62
C PHE A 55 4.10 23.05 -10.71
N LEU A 56 4.16 22.80 -9.40
CA LEU A 56 4.85 23.68 -8.44
C LEU A 56 6.39 23.55 -8.50
N GLY A 57 6.93 22.70 -9.38
CA GLY A 57 8.35 22.52 -9.60
C GLY A 57 9.02 21.52 -8.65
N TYR A 58 8.25 20.64 -8.00
CA TYR A 58 8.79 19.51 -7.26
C TYR A 58 9.17 18.36 -8.21
N ASN A 59 10.23 17.64 -7.84
CA ASN A 59 10.55 16.34 -8.42
C ASN A 59 9.77 15.25 -7.65
N VAL A 60 8.76 14.66 -8.27
CA VAL A 60 7.93 13.64 -7.63
C VAL A 60 8.43 12.24 -7.98
N ASN A 61 8.86 11.50 -6.95
CA ASN A 61 9.10 10.07 -7.02
C ASN A 61 7.87 9.32 -6.50
N TYR A 62 7.06 8.82 -7.43
CA TYR A 62 5.83 8.09 -7.16
C TYR A 62 6.04 6.58 -7.29
N VAL A 63 5.76 5.84 -6.22
CA VAL A 63 5.77 4.38 -6.15
C VAL A 63 4.36 3.86 -5.97
N GLN A 64 4.00 2.82 -6.72
CA GLN A 64 2.77 2.06 -6.54
C GLN A 64 3.09 0.58 -6.61
N ASN A 65 2.48 -0.23 -5.75
CA ASN A 65 2.68 -1.69 -5.79
C ASN A 65 1.60 -2.38 -6.64
N VAL A 66 1.78 -3.67 -6.89
CA VAL A 66 0.70 -4.60 -7.22
C VAL A 66 0.81 -5.81 -6.30
N THR A 67 -0.28 -6.16 -5.64
CA THR A 67 -0.35 -7.31 -4.74
C THR A 67 -0.66 -8.56 -5.57
N ASP A 68 0.30 -8.97 -6.42
CA ASP A 68 0.14 -10.01 -7.42
C ASP A 68 0.15 -11.45 -6.88
N ILE A 69 0.28 -11.60 -5.56
CA ILE A 69 0.07 -12.84 -4.82
C ILE A 69 -0.78 -12.53 -3.57
N ASP A 70 -1.96 -13.15 -3.49
CA ASP A 70 -2.92 -12.98 -2.40
C ASP A 70 -3.93 -14.14 -2.40
N ASP A 71 -4.57 -14.41 -1.26
CA ASP A 71 -5.59 -15.44 -1.12
C ASP A 71 -6.74 -15.26 -2.13
N ASP A 72 -7.13 -14.03 -2.43
CA ASP A 72 -8.19 -13.75 -3.41
C ASP A 72 -7.75 -14.05 -4.84
N VAL A 73 -6.49 -13.78 -5.20
CA VAL A 73 -5.91 -14.15 -6.50
C VAL A 73 -5.89 -15.68 -6.63
N LEU A 74 -5.40 -16.37 -5.61
CA LEU A 74 -5.32 -17.83 -5.59
C LEU A 74 -6.70 -18.49 -5.66
N ARG A 75 -7.68 -17.95 -4.92
CA ARG A 75 -9.06 -18.43 -4.94
C ARG A 75 -9.68 -18.23 -6.31
N LYS A 76 -9.58 -17.02 -6.88
CA LYS A 76 -10.17 -16.71 -8.18
C LYS A 76 -9.55 -17.50 -9.32
N ALA A 77 -8.23 -17.71 -9.29
CA ALA A 77 -7.53 -18.52 -10.26
C ALA A 77 -8.07 -19.97 -10.29
N ARG A 78 -8.30 -20.57 -9.11
CA ARG A 78 -8.92 -21.90 -9.00
C ARG A 78 -10.34 -21.93 -9.55
N GLU A 79 -11.17 -20.93 -9.24
CA GLU A 79 -12.53 -20.81 -9.76
C GLU A 79 -12.56 -20.76 -11.29
N LEU A 80 -11.57 -20.09 -11.91
CA LEU A 80 -11.46 -19.93 -13.35
C LEU A 80 -10.70 -21.06 -14.05
N GLY A 81 -10.12 -22.02 -13.32
CA GLY A 81 -9.25 -23.05 -13.89
C GLY A 81 -8.00 -22.48 -14.55
N MET A 82 -7.48 -21.37 -14.04
CA MET A 82 -6.34 -20.62 -14.58
C MET A 82 -5.15 -20.63 -13.60
N ALA A 83 -3.93 -20.48 -14.11
CA ALA A 83 -2.77 -20.25 -13.25
C ALA A 83 -2.87 -18.85 -12.58
N TRP A 84 -2.48 -18.75 -11.32
CA TRP A 84 -2.68 -17.53 -10.52
C TRP A 84 -1.84 -16.36 -11.02
N ASP A 85 -0.64 -16.64 -11.51
CA ASP A 85 0.30 -15.69 -12.10
C ASP A 85 -0.22 -15.17 -13.44
N GLU A 86 -0.82 -16.03 -14.25
CA GLU A 86 -1.48 -15.64 -15.49
C GLU A 86 -2.71 -14.76 -15.23
N LEU A 87 -3.54 -15.10 -14.24
CA LEU A 87 -4.65 -14.25 -13.82
C LEU A 87 -4.15 -12.87 -13.36
N GLY A 88 -3.15 -12.85 -12.47
CA GLY A 88 -2.58 -11.61 -11.95
C GLY A 88 -1.99 -10.74 -13.05
N ARG A 89 -1.27 -11.33 -14.03
CA ARG A 89 -0.74 -10.60 -15.18
C ARG A 89 -1.85 -10.02 -16.05
N ARG A 90 -2.87 -10.81 -16.38
CA ARG A 90 -4.01 -10.37 -17.21
C ARG A 90 -4.75 -9.19 -16.60
N GLU A 91 -5.11 -9.27 -15.31
CA GLU A 91 -5.84 -8.18 -14.65
C GLU A 91 -4.94 -6.97 -14.41
N THR A 92 -3.64 -7.16 -14.16
CA THR A 92 -2.69 -6.05 -14.09
C THR A 92 -2.60 -5.32 -15.44
N GLU A 93 -2.43 -6.04 -16.55
CA GLU A 93 -2.40 -5.43 -17.89
C GLU A 93 -3.67 -4.63 -18.20
N ARG A 94 -4.83 -5.19 -17.81
CA ARG A 94 -6.12 -4.50 -17.95
C ARG A 94 -6.18 -3.23 -17.10
N TYR A 95 -5.77 -3.29 -15.83
CA TYR A 95 -5.67 -2.12 -14.96
C TYR A 95 -4.80 -1.03 -15.56
N LEU A 96 -3.61 -1.41 -16.06
CA LEU A 96 -2.68 -0.49 -16.68
C LEU A 96 -3.28 0.19 -17.93
N HIS A 97 -4.06 -0.55 -18.73
CA HIS A 97 -4.78 0.01 -19.88
C HIS A 97 -5.90 0.97 -19.44
N ASP A 98 -6.66 0.63 -18.40
CA ASP A 98 -7.71 1.49 -17.86
C ASP A 98 -7.12 2.81 -17.32
N MET A 99 -5.97 2.75 -16.63
CA MET A 99 -5.28 3.94 -16.12
C MET A 99 -4.74 4.83 -17.25
N ASP A 100 -4.21 4.24 -18.31
CA ASP A 100 -3.80 4.99 -19.51
C ASP A 100 -4.99 5.69 -20.18
N ALA A 101 -6.12 4.99 -20.31
CA ALA A 101 -7.34 5.54 -20.90
C ALA A 101 -7.89 6.72 -20.09
N LEU A 102 -7.68 6.71 -18.76
CA LEU A 102 -8.00 7.82 -17.86
C LEU A 102 -6.91 8.91 -17.81
N ASN A 103 -5.82 8.77 -18.56
CA ASN A 103 -4.66 9.66 -18.56
C ASN A 103 -4.02 9.82 -17.16
N VAL A 104 -4.05 8.76 -16.35
CA VAL A 104 -3.37 8.72 -15.06
C VAL A 104 -1.87 8.58 -15.30
N ARG A 105 -1.07 9.45 -14.67
CA ARG A 105 0.39 9.41 -14.73
C ARG A 105 0.89 8.08 -14.16
N ARG A 106 1.70 7.37 -14.95
CA ARG A 106 2.38 6.14 -14.52
C ARG A 106 3.27 6.40 -13.29
N PRO A 107 3.39 5.44 -12.36
CA PRO A 107 4.36 5.52 -11.27
C PRO A 107 5.80 5.44 -11.82
N ASN A 108 6.73 6.04 -11.08
CA ASN A 108 8.16 5.91 -11.36
C ASN A 108 8.65 4.46 -11.09
N VAL A 109 8.06 3.81 -10.09
CA VAL A 109 8.30 2.40 -9.76
C VAL A 109 6.95 1.71 -9.60
N TYR A 110 6.76 0.62 -10.35
CA TYR A 110 5.60 -0.25 -10.21
C TYR A 110 6.05 -1.62 -9.68
N ALA A 111 6.01 -1.79 -8.36
CA ALA A 111 6.64 -2.92 -7.67
C ALA A 111 5.66 -4.09 -7.51
N ARG A 112 6.08 -5.31 -7.89
CA ARG A 112 5.29 -6.53 -7.68
C ARG A 112 5.61 -7.13 -6.33
N ALA A 113 4.59 -7.56 -5.58
CA ALA A 113 4.80 -8.24 -4.30
C ALA A 113 5.68 -9.50 -4.46
N THR A 114 5.53 -10.24 -5.55
CA THR A 114 6.35 -11.43 -5.84
C THR A 114 7.83 -11.13 -6.10
N GLU A 115 8.16 -9.93 -6.59
CA GLU A 115 9.53 -9.50 -6.88
C GLU A 115 10.27 -8.99 -5.63
N GLU A 116 9.53 -8.50 -4.64
CA GLU A 116 10.05 -7.91 -3.40
C GLU A 116 10.14 -8.91 -2.23
N ILE A 117 9.90 -10.21 -2.49
CA ILE A 117 9.98 -11.28 -1.48
C ILE A 117 11.35 -11.31 -0.76
N PRO A 118 12.51 -11.17 -1.42
CA PRO A 118 13.80 -11.16 -0.74
C PRO A 118 13.90 -10.05 0.33
N GLU A 119 13.45 -8.84 0.00
CA GLU A 119 13.42 -7.67 0.87
C GLU A 119 12.44 -7.86 2.03
N MET A 120 11.26 -8.44 1.76
CA MET A 120 10.30 -8.83 2.81
C MET A 120 10.94 -9.80 3.81
N ILE A 121 11.67 -10.82 3.33
CA ILE A 121 12.37 -11.79 4.19
C ILE A 121 13.44 -11.09 5.03
N GLU A 122 14.17 -10.12 4.49
CA GLU A 122 15.16 -9.34 5.23
C GLU A 122 14.52 -8.53 6.37
N ILE A 123 13.41 -7.85 6.09
CA ILE A 123 12.65 -7.08 7.08
C ILE A 123 12.14 -8.02 8.19
N ILE A 124 11.50 -9.13 7.82
CA ILE A 124 10.97 -10.13 8.77
C ILE A 124 12.10 -10.69 9.64
N SER A 125 13.24 -11.03 9.04
CA SER A 125 14.41 -11.51 9.77
C SER A 125 14.95 -10.48 10.75
N THR A 126 14.93 -9.20 10.38
CA THR A 126 15.33 -8.11 11.26
C THR A 126 14.36 -7.94 12.43
N LEU A 127 13.06 -8.03 12.20
CA LEU A 127 12.03 -7.95 13.24
C LEU A 127 12.14 -9.12 14.23
N LEU A 128 12.41 -10.33 13.75
CA LEU A 128 12.68 -11.50 14.59
C LEU A 128 13.92 -11.28 15.47
N LYS A 129 15.04 -10.84 14.87
CA LYS A 129 16.30 -10.56 15.62
C LYS A 129 16.11 -9.50 16.69
N ARG A 130 15.25 -8.50 16.46
CA ARG A 130 14.98 -7.41 17.39
C ARG A 130 13.88 -7.73 18.41
N GLY A 131 13.26 -8.91 18.35
CA GLY A 131 12.18 -9.30 19.26
C GLY A 131 10.83 -8.62 19.00
N PHE A 132 10.63 -8.05 17.80
CA PHE A 132 9.36 -7.45 17.33
C PHE A 132 8.50 -8.44 16.54
N ALA A 133 9.01 -9.63 16.24
CA ALA A 133 8.25 -10.71 15.63
C ALA A 133 8.52 -12.04 16.34
N TYR A 134 7.63 -13.01 16.17
CA TYR A 134 7.75 -14.36 16.73
C TYR A 134 7.22 -15.42 15.77
N VAL A 135 7.72 -16.64 15.91
CA VAL A 135 7.28 -17.81 15.12
C VAL A 135 6.21 -18.56 15.90
N SER A 136 5.13 -18.94 15.22
CA SER A 136 4.08 -19.81 15.77
C SER A 136 3.46 -20.66 14.67
N ASN A 137 3.33 -21.96 14.88
CA ASN A 137 2.71 -22.91 13.94
C ASN A 137 3.23 -22.81 12.50
N GLY A 138 4.54 -22.57 12.33
CA GLY A 138 5.18 -22.43 11.02
C GLY A 138 5.01 -21.06 10.34
N ASN A 139 4.30 -20.11 10.96
CA ASN A 139 4.13 -18.74 10.48
C ASN A 139 4.95 -17.75 11.32
N VAL A 140 5.23 -16.58 10.76
CA VAL A 140 5.84 -15.46 11.47
C VAL A 140 4.81 -14.37 11.70
N TYR A 141 4.69 -13.91 12.94
CA TYR A 141 3.75 -12.87 13.36
C TYR A 141 4.51 -11.66 13.90
N PHE A 142 3.99 -10.46 13.63
CA PHE A 142 4.46 -9.24 14.28
C PHE A 142 3.86 -9.14 15.70
N SER A 143 4.70 -8.83 16.68
CA SER A 143 4.26 -8.67 18.07
C SER A 143 3.80 -7.23 18.30
N VAL A 144 2.50 -6.98 18.09
CA VAL A 144 1.87 -5.69 18.41
C VAL A 144 2.14 -5.21 19.83
N LYS A 145 2.36 -6.14 20.78
CA LYS A 145 2.75 -5.83 22.18
C LYS A 145 4.03 -5.01 22.31
N GLN A 146 4.91 -5.08 21.31
CA GLN A 146 6.22 -4.44 21.29
C GLN A 146 6.17 -3.07 20.61
N ASP A 147 5.04 -2.70 19.99
CA ASP A 147 4.83 -1.41 19.34
C ASP A 147 3.91 -0.54 20.21
N PRO A 148 4.45 0.37 21.05
CA PRO A 148 3.64 1.20 21.93
C PRO A 148 2.76 2.22 21.18
N GLU A 149 3.03 2.45 19.89
CA GLU A 149 2.27 3.38 19.04
C GLU A 149 1.29 2.65 18.12
N PHE A 150 1.12 1.34 18.31
CA PHE A 150 0.25 0.54 17.45
C PHE A 150 -1.15 1.13 17.36
N GLY A 151 -1.59 1.36 16.11
CA GLY A 151 -2.92 1.85 15.79
C GLY A 151 -3.14 3.35 15.94
N ILE A 152 -2.08 4.14 16.17
CA ILE A 152 -2.13 5.62 16.18
C ILE A 152 -2.81 6.23 14.94
N MET A 153 -2.77 5.53 13.80
CA MET A 153 -3.44 5.96 12.55
C MET A 153 -4.89 5.44 12.38
N ALA A 154 -5.31 4.39 13.10
CA ALA A 154 -6.51 3.62 12.77
C ALA A 154 -7.82 4.35 13.11
N ARG A 155 -7.81 5.27 14.08
CA ARG A 155 -8.96 6.11 14.50
C ARG A 155 -10.28 5.35 14.59
N ALA A 156 -10.22 4.11 15.05
CA ALA A 156 -11.39 3.27 15.20
C ALA A 156 -12.25 3.81 16.35
N ILE A 157 -13.52 4.13 16.05
CA ILE A 157 -14.47 4.67 17.01
C ILE A 157 -14.61 3.68 18.18
N GLY A 158 -14.27 4.12 19.40
CA GLY A 158 -14.31 3.30 20.61
C GLY A 158 -13.00 2.60 20.97
N LEU A 159 -11.95 2.72 20.15
CA LEU A 159 -10.60 2.25 20.43
C LEU A 159 -9.70 3.48 20.58
N ASN A 160 -9.77 4.13 21.74
CA ASN A 160 -9.08 5.39 22.00
C ASN A 160 -7.73 5.21 22.70
N ASP A 161 -7.37 3.97 23.07
CA ASP A 161 -6.09 3.66 23.68
C ASP A 161 -5.52 2.35 23.15
N TYR A 162 -4.20 2.23 23.28
CA TYR A 162 -3.41 1.09 22.86
C TYR A 162 -3.93 -0.24 23.45
N HIS A 163 -4.43 -0.24 24.70
CA HIS A 163 -4.92 -1.47 25.33
C HIS A 163 -6.20 -1.99 24.69
N ALA A 164 -7.11 -1.08 24.30
CA ALA A 164 -8.32 -1.44 23.57
C ALA A 164 -8.00 -2.03 22.18
N MET A 165 -7.01 -1.46 21.47
CA MET A 165 -6.55 -1.98 20.17
C MET A 165 -5.84 -3.32 20.33
N LEU A 166 -5.01 -3.46 21.38
CA LEU A 166 -4.28 -4.67 21.69
C LEU A 166 -5.21 -5.85 22.02
N ALA A 167 -6.35 -5.60 22.66
CA ALA A 167 -7.35 -6.61 22.98
C ALA A 167 -8.06 -7.19 21.74
N ILE A 168 -8.09 -6.47 20.62
CA ILE A 168 -8.65 -6.95 19.34
C ILE A 168 -7.59 -7.63 18.48
N ALA A 169 -6.35 -7.14 18.56
CA ALA A 169 -5.24 -7.66 17.77
C ALA A 169 -4.68 -9.01 18.27
N ASN A 170 -4.96 -9.39 19.53
CA ASN A 170 -4.61 -10.69 20.11
C ASN A 170 -5.84 -11.61 20.20
#